data_AF-A0A844ZHR0-F1
#
_entry.id   AF-A0A844ZHR0-F1
#
_cell.length_a   1.000
_cell.length_b   1.000
_cell.length_c   1.000
_cell.angle_alpha   90.00
_cell.angle_beta   90.00
_cell.angle_gamma   90.00
#
_symmetry.space_group_name_H-M   'P 1'
#
loop_
_entity.id
_entity.type
_entity.pdbx_description
1 polymer ?
#
loop_
_entity_poly.entity_id
_entity_poly.type
_entity_poly.pdbx_seq_one_letter_code
_entity_poly.pdbx_strand_id
1 'polypeptide(L)'
;MRWLMLFGLLFFPFTVQAHPVPFSYLDLDLQEQQIEGTLTVHLIDIGHELEMDEVAILLDQGVLSSQYSQIGSVLDGMISIGAGELPAPEWQSAEPLPGDDAIRLRFTIPAPSPGALEVDANLFPRDPLHQTFVNVYEDGDLRQQWLFDRGSDPQTYFTGTSAGVLAVMGTFVPSGIHHIMIGPDHVLFIIGLILLGGSWRRLAIIVTSFTIGHSVTLSLAALDIVMIPAGIIEPLIALSIVVVGADNLLRGDGRDLRAGLAFAFGLIHGFGFAYVLREFGLPDASLAWSLFSFNLGVEIGQLAIVAVVAGLMLLLRRRSEKAARHTATIGSLAVMAAGAYWFVDRVFFAGVG
;
A
#
# COMPACT_ATOMS: atom_id res chain seq x y z
N MET A 1 39.79 -32.26 -37.31
CA MET A 1 40.40 -30.91 -37.31
C MET A 1 39.34 -29.80 -37.14
N ARG A 2 38.44 -29.93 -36.14
CA ARG A 2 37.35 -28.96 -35.89
C ARG A 2 37.05 -28.72 -34.40
N TRP A 3 37.75 -29.41 -33.49
CA TRP A 3 37.54 -29.34 -32.04
C TRP A 3 38.65 -28.61 -31.28
N LEU A 4 39.65 -28.06 -31.98
CA LEU A 4 40.78 -27.34 -31.37
C LEU A 4 40.63 -25.82 -31.34
N MET A 5 39.55 -25.26 -31.90
CA MET A 5 39.30 -23.81 -31.89
C MET A 5 38.41 -23.31 -30.74
N LEU A 6 37.77 -24.21 -29.97
CA LEU A 6 36.86 -23.82 -28.89
C LEU A 6 37.54 -23.67 -27.51
N PHE A 7 38.82 -24.03 -27.38
CA PHE A 7 39.54 -23.93 -26.11
C PHE A 7 40.39 -22.65 -25.95
N GLY A 8 40.44 -21.79 -26.98
CA GLY A 8 41.27 -20.58 -26.98
C GLY A 8 40.61 -19.33 -26.36
N LEU A 9 39.31 -19.37 -26.03
CA LEU A 9 38.56 -18.20 -25.56
C LEU A 9 38.34 -18.16 -24.03
N LEU A 10 38.82 -19.16 -23.28
CA LEU A 10 38.62 -19.26 -21.83
C LEU A 10 39.81 -18.81 -20.97
N PHE A 11 40.87 -18.24 -21.58
CA PHE A 11 42.11 -17.88 -20.87
C PHE A 11 42.53 -16.41 -20.99
N PHE A 12 41.64 -15.52 -21.46
CA PHE A 12 41.85 -14.08 -21.24
C PHE A 12 41.12 -13.67 -19.97
N PRO A 13 41.82 -13.36 -18.86
CA PRO A 13 41.21 -12.64 -17.77
C PRO A 13 40.88 -11.25 -18.30
N PHE A 14 39.64 -11.06 -18.76
CA PHE A 14 39.08 -9.73 -18.79
C PHE A 14 38.93 -9.32 -17.33
N THR A 15 39.74 -8.37 -16.89
CA THR A 15 39.38 -7.56 -15.75
C THR A 15 38.10 -6.85 -16.13
N VAL A 16 36.96 -7.46 -15.81
CA VAL A 16 35.70 -6.74 -15.77
C VAL A 16 35.87 -5.77 -14.64
N GLN A 17 36.21 -4.53 -14.99
CA GLN A 17 36.20 -3.43 -14.06
C GLN A 17 34.73 -3.27 -13.70
N ALA A 18 34.35 -3.82 -12.55
CA ALA A 18 33.08 -3.49 -11.93
C ALA A 18 33.16 -1.99 -11.67
N HIS A 19 32.57 -1.19 -12.54
CA HIS A 19 32.34 0.21 -12.24
C HIS A 19 31.46 0.21 -10.98
N PRO A 20 31.92 0.78 -9.85
CA PRO A 20 31.07 0.88 -8.68
C PRO A 20 29.83 1.68 -9.09
N VAL A 21 28.66 1.06 -8.93
CA VAL A 21 27.38 1.75 -9.11
C VAL A 21 27.26 2.66 -7.89
N PRO A 22 27.22 3.98 -8.07
CA PRO A 22 27.21 4.88 -6.93
C PRO A 22 25.82 4.81 -6.29
N PHE A 23 25.80 4.57 -4.98
CA PHE A 23 24.60 4.54 -4.15
C PHE A 23 24.67 5.66 -3.13
N SER A 24 23.51 6.22 -2.81
CA SER A 24 23.35 7.17 -1.71
C SER A 24 22.69 6.51 -0.51
N TYR A 25 22.97 7.02 0.68
CA TYR A 25 22.24 6.65 1.90
C TYR A 25 21.61 7.88 2.51
N LEU A 26 20.31 7.80 2.79
CA LEU A 26 19.57 8.77 3.58
C LEU A 26 19.08 8.09 4.86
N ASP A 27 19.75 8.37 5.97
CA ASP A 27 19.35 7.91 7.29
C ASP A 27 18.55 9.02 8.00
N LEU A 28 17.33 8.72 8.43
CA LEU A 28 16.42 9.61 9.16
C LEU A 28 16.18 9.04 10.55
N ASP A 29 16.64 9.74 11.58
CA ASP A 29 16.41 9.40 12.99
C ASP A 29 15.33 10.31 13.58
N LEU A 30 14.20 9.70 13.95
CA LEU A 30 13.03 10.39 14.45
C LEU A 30 13.12 10.56 15.97
N GLN A 31 13.38 11.78 16.42
CA GLN A 31 13.39 12.14 17.85
C GLN A 31 12.11 12.91 18.24
N GLU A 32 11.89 13.08 19.55
CA GLU A 32 10.68 13.72 20.07
C GLU A 32 10.48 15.17 19.58
N GLN A 33 11.57 15.93 19.38
CA GLN A 33 11.52 17.36 19.09
C GLN A 33 12.19 17.76 17.77
N GLN A 34 12.90 16.84 17.13
CA GLN A 34 13.60 17.07 15.87
C GLN A 34 13.74 15.77 15.08
N ILE A 35 13.93 15.89 13.78
CA ILE A 35 14.37 14.78 12.93
C ILE A 35 15.83 15.02 12.61
N GLU A 36 16.70 14.06 12.91
CA GLU A 36 18.10 14.11 12.51
C GLU A 36 18.28 13.34 11.21
N GLY A 37 18.92 13.96 10.23
CA GLY A 37 19.16 13.38 8.94
C GLY A 37 20.64 13.25 8.65
N THR A 38 21.04 12.12 8.08
CA THR A 38 22.37 11.92 7.52
C THR A 38 22.25 11.49 6.08
N LEU A 39 22.85 12.27 5.18
CA LEU A 39 22.88 11.99 3.76
C LEU A 39 24.32 11.72 3.33
N THR A 40 24.57 10.50 2.85
CA THR A 40 25.86 10.13 2.25
C THR A 40 25.68 10.04 0.74
N VAL A 41 26.44 10.84 -0.01
CA VAL A 41 26.42 10.87 -1.48
C VAL A 41 27.80 10.57 -2.03
N HIS A 42 27.85 9.75 -3.08
CA HIS A 42 29.09 9.43 -3.76
C HIS A 42 29.60 10.66 -4.55
N LEU A 43 30.92 10.84 -4.59
CA LEU A 43 31.54 12.01 -5.22
C LEU A 43 31.23 12.10 -6.72
N ILE A 44 31.17 10.97 -7.41
CA ILE A 44 30.85 10.94 -8.85
C ILE A 44 29.49 11.60 -9.15
N ASP A 45 28.48 11.32 -8.32
CA ASP A 45 27.11 11.82 -8.55
C ASP A 45 27.02 13.31 -8.28
N ILE A 46 27.53 13.75 -7.11
CA ILE A 46 27.50 15.16 -6.75
C ILE A 46 28.42 16.00 -7.66
N GLY A 47 29.51 15.42 -8.16
CA GLY A 47 30.42 16.08 -9.10
C GLY A 47 29.77 16.41 -10.43
N HIS A 48 28.96 15.50 -10.98
CA HIS A 48 28.17 15.76 -12.18
C HIS A 48 27.13 16.87 -11.96
N GLU A 49 26.54 16.94 -10.77
CA GLU A 49 25.53 17.95 -10.46
C GLU A 49 26.13 19.34 -10.21
N LEU A 50 27.33 19.40 -9.63
CA LEU A 50 28.09 20.63 -9.40
C LEU A 50 28.88 21.09 -10.63
N GLU A 51 28.85 20.33 -11.73
CA GLU A 51 29.65 20.58 -12.94
C GLU A 51 31.16 20.69 -12.64
N MET A 52 31.66 19.84 -11.74
CA MET A 52 33.07 19.83 -11.31
C MET A 52 33.90 18.82 -12.11
N ASP A 53 34.98 19.28 -12.73
CA ASP A 53 35.92 18.41 -13.46
C ASP A 53 36.73 17.48 -12.54
N GLU A 54 37.06 17.94 -11.32
CA GLU A 54 37.93 17.21 -10.38
C GLU A 54 37.27 17.12 -9.00
N VAL A 55 36.25 16.26 -8.87
CA VAL A 55 35.44 16.17 -7.65
C VAL A 55 36.20 15.60 -6.43
N ALA A 56 37.30 14.88 -6.66
CA ALA A 56 38.13 14.30 -5.60
C ALA A 56 38.70 15.36 -4.64
N ILE A 57 38.75 16.65 -5.04
CA ILE A 57 39.15 17.74 -4.15
C ILE A 57 38.20 17.93 -2.97
N LEU A 58 36.94 17.48 -3.08
CA LEU A 58 35.97 17.52 -1.98
C LEU A 58 36.33 16.56 -0.83
N LEU A 59 37.29 15.65 -1.02
CA LEU A 59 37.84 14.84 0.07
C LEU A 59 38.74 15.63 1.02
N ASP A 60 39.13 16.85 0.65
CA ASP A 60 39.77 17.79 1.56
C ASP A 60 38.71 18.55 2.38
N GLN A 61 38.80 18.46 3.71
CA GLN A 61 37.84 19.12 4.62
C GLN A 61 37.77 20.64 4.40
N GLY A 62 38.87 21.30 4.05
CA GLY A 62 38.91 22.74 3.81
C GLY A 62 38.12 23.14 2.56
N VAL A 63 38.32 22.38 1.48
CA VAL A 63 37.56 22.58 0.24
C VAL A 63 36.07 22.28 0.44
N LEU A 64 35.74 21.15 1.08
CA LEU A 64 34.35 20.78 1.38
C LEU A 64 33.64 21.86 2.20
N SER A 65 34.29 22.37 3.25
CA SER A 65 33.73 23.43 4.10
C SER A 65 33.46 24.71 3.30
N SER A 66 34.28 25.01 2.28
CA SER A 66 34.09 26.20 1.43
C SER A 66 32.96 26.05 0.41
N GLN A 67 32.65 24.82 -0.01
CA GLN A 67 31.59 24.53 -0.99
C GLN A 67 30.27 24.06 -0.34
N TYR A 68 30.25 23.92 0.98
CA TYR A 68 29.15 23.36 1.76
C TYR A 68 27.77 23.98 1.44
N SER A 69 27.68 25.31 1.33
CA SER A 69 26.42 25.99 1.05
C SER A 69 25.88 25.68 -0.36
N GLN A 70 26.77 25.55 -1.35
CA GLN A 70 26.39 25.19 -2.71
C GLN A 70 25.92 23.74 -2.78
N ILE A 71 26.61 22.83 -2.09
CA ILE A 71 26.23 21.42 -1.98
C ILE A 71 24.85 21.29 -1.33
N GLY A 72 24.61 21.95 -0.19
CA GLY A 72 23.31 21.94 0.48
C GLY A 72 22.18 22.45 -0.42
N SER A 73 22.38 23.56 -1.14
CA SER A 73 21.37 24.12 -2.05
C SER A 73 21.01 23.20 -3.22
N VAL A 74 21.95 22.38 -3.70
CA VAL A 74 21.68 21.39 -4.76
C VAL A 74 20.84 20.25 -4.19
N LEU A 75 21.19 19.78 -3.00
CA LEU A 75 20.55 18.64 -2.34
C LEU A 75 19.14 18.96 -1.82
N ASP A 76 18.88 20.21 -1.42
CA ASP A 76 17.54 20.69 -1.04
C ASP A 76 16.49 20.46 -2.15
N GLY A 77 16.91 20.51 -3.41
CA GLY A 77 16.04 20.26 -4.56
C GLY A 77 15.80 18.78 -4.86
N MET A 78 16.52 17.87 -4.20
CA MET A 78 16.51 16.44 -4.50
C MET A 78 15.87 15.59 -3.40
N ILE A 79 15.65 16.15 -2.22
CA ILE A 79 15.05 15.45 -1.09
C ILE A 79 13.83 16.22 -0.62
N SER A 80 12.70 15.52 -0.54
CA SER A 80 11.51 15.99 0.16
C SER A 80 11.27 15.12 1.38
N ILE A 81 11.22 15.72 2.56
CA ILE A 81 10.90 15.05 3.82
C ILE A 81 9.77 15.80 4.50
N GLY A 82 8.62 15.16 4.63
CA GLY A 82 7.47 15.65 5.38
C GLY A 82 6.15 15.62 4.62
N ALA A 83 5.05 15.56 5.38
CA ALA A 83 3.70 15.72 4.87
C ALA A 83 3.33 17.21 4.71
N GLY A 84 4.09 17.94 3.90
CA GLY A 84 3.83 19.33 3.50
C GLY A 84 4.16 20.45 4.50
N GLU A 85 3.97 20.25 5.81
CA GLU A 85 4.14 21.32 6.83
C GLU A 85 5.48 21.31 7.60
N LEU A 86 6.40 20.40 7.29
CA LEU A 86 7.72 20.40 7.95
C LEU A 86 8.56 21.59 7.47
N PRO A 87 9.36 22.22 8.36
CA PRO A 87 10.34 23.21 7.94
C PRO A 87 11.40 22.57 7.05
N ALA A 88 12.07 23.37 6.23
CA ALA A 88 13.15 22.89 5.38
C ALA A 88 14.30 22.30 6.23
N PRO A 89 15.02 21.30 5.72
CA PRO A 89 16.22 20.77 6.38
C PRO A 89 17.25 21.87 6.70
N GLU A 90 17.71 21.92 7.95
CA GLU A 90 18.82 22.76 8.37
C GLU A 90 20.12 21.96 8.33
N TRP A 91 20.92 22.17 7.28
CA TRP A 91 22.23 21.52 7.15
C TRP A 91 23.19 21.98 8.26
N GLN A 92 23.71 21.02 9.02
CA GLN A 92 24.59 21.24 10.18
C GLN A 92 26.09 21.11 9.87
N SER A 93 26.49 20.03 9.18
CA SER A 93 27.89 19.79 8.85
C SER A 93 28.06 18.91 7.61
N ALA A 94 29.27 18.94 7.04
CA ALA A 94 29.71 17.99 6.03
C ALA A 94 31.11 17.45 6.37
N GLU A 95 31.29 16.14 6.18
CA GLU A 95 32.53 15.42 6.38
C GLU A 95 32.89 14.59 5.13
N PRO A 96 34.14 14.59 4.68
CA PRO A 96 34.58 13.72 3.60
C PRO A 96 34.74 12.28 4.12
N LEU A 97 34.44 11.31 3.26
CA LEU A 97 34.64 9.88 3.51
C LEU A 97 35.59 9.31 2.44
N PRO A 98 36.92 9.49 2.58
CA PRO A 98 37.89 9.07 1.56
C PRO A 98 37.93 7.56 1.31
N GLY A 99 37.50 6.75 2.27
CA GLY A 99 37.44 5.30 2.11
C GLY A 99 36.32 4.83 1.17
N ASP A 100 35.29 5.67 1.00
CA ASP A 100 34.06 5.35 0.28
C ASP A 100 33.85 6.27 -0.95
N ASP A 101 34.85 7.09 -1.29
CA ASP A 101 34.77 8.13 -2.34
C ASP A 101 33.46 8.95 -2.23
N ALA A 102 33.11 9.33 -1.00
CA ALA A 102 31.83 9.97 -0.68
C ALA A 102 32.00 11.19 0.22
N ILE A 103 30.92 11.97 0.34
CA ILE A 103 30.76 12.99 1.38
C ILE A 103 29.52 12.65 2.19
N ARG A 104 29.55 12.95 3.48
CA ARG A 104 28.40 12.83 4.37
C ARG A 104 28.00 14.20 4.86
N LEU A 105 26.73 14.52 4.68
CA LEU A 105 26.10 15.72 5.19
C LEU A 105 25.15 15.36 6.32
N ARG A 106 25.11 16.18 7.36
CA ARG A 106 24.17 16.07 8.47
C ARG A 106 23.22 17.25 8.43
N PHE A 107 21.94 17.00 8.67
CA PHE A 107 20.92 18.04 8.77
C PHE A 107 19.96 17.74 9.91
N THR A 108 19.22 18.76 10.32
CA THR A 108 18.15 18.64 11.31
C THR A 108 16.88 19.30 10.79
N ILE A 109 15.73 18.72 11.09
CA ILE A 109 14.44 19.36 10.88
C ILE A 109 13.88 19.68 12.27
N PRO A 110 13.81 20.96 12.69
CA PRO A 110 13.41 21.36 14.04
C PRO A 110 11.88 21.28 14.19
N ALA A 111 11.35 20.07 14.17
CA ALA A 111 9.93 19.77 14.34
C ALA A 111 9.75 18.47 15.12
N PRO A 112 8.69 18.35 15.95
CA PRO A 112 8.37 17.09 16.59
C PRO A 112 8.09 16.01 15.53
N SER A 113 8.42 14.76 15.86
CA SER A 113 8.20 13.64 14.96
C SER A 113 6.72 13.58 14.51
N PRO A 114 6.43 13.62 13.19
CA PRO A 114 5.06 13.64 12.70
C PRO A 114 4.39 12.26 12.88
N GLY A 115 3.06 12.22 12.76
CA GLY A 115 2.35 10.93 12.69
C GLY A 115 2.67 10.15 11.41
N ALA A 116 2.85 10.87 10.30
CA ALA A 116 3.25 10.31 9.02
C ALA A 116 4.40 11.14 8.43
N LEU A 117 5.45 10.44 8.02
CA LEU A 117 6.62 11.00 7.38
C LEU A 117 6.63 10.55 5.91
N GLU A 118 6.27 11.46 5.02
CA GLU A 118 6.44 11.25 3.59
C GLU A 118 7.90 11.55 3.22
N VAL A 119 8.50 10.70 2.39
CA VAL A 119 9.88 10.82 1.93
C VAL A 119 9.90 10.62 0.43
N ASP A 120 10.47 11.59 -0.28
CA ASP A 120 10.86 11.48 -1.68
C ASP A 120 12.37 11.73 -1.75
N ALA A 121 13.12 10.69 -2.12
CA ALA A 121 14.57 10.70 -2.18
C ALA A 121 15.10 10.19 -3.52
N ASN A 122 14.44 10.60 -4.60
CA ASN A 122 14.88 10.39 -5.98
C ASN A 122 16.13 11.23 -6.32
N LEU A 123 17.23 10.94 -5.63
CA LEU A 123 18.52 11.59 -5.82
C LEU A 123 19.09 11.28 -7.21
N PHE A 124 19.73 12.28 -7.81
CA PHE A 124 20.44 12.16 -9.10
C PHE A 124 19.63 11.47 -10.22
N PRO A 125 18.40 11.90 -10.53
CA PRO A 125 17.51 11.21 -11.48
C PRO A 125 18.02 11.17 -12.93
N ARG A 126 19.11 11.90 -13.22
CA ARG A 126 19.80 11.89 -14.52
C ARG A 126 20.59 10.60 -14.73
N ASP A 127 21.09 9.99 -13.67
CA ASP A 127 21.74 8.68 -13.72
C ASP A 127 20.69 7.58 -13.54
N PRO A 128 20.36 6.79 -14.58
CA PRO A 128 19.36 5.74 -14.48
C PRO A 128 19.79 4.54 -13.62
N LEU A 129 21.07 4.45 -13.24
CA LEU A 129 21.58 3.37 -12.39
C LEU A 129 21.74 3.78 -10.92
N HIS A 130 21.56 5.07 -10.61
CA HIS A 130 21.65 5.55 -9.24
C HIS A 130 20.54 4.95 -8.36
N GLN A 131 20.91 4.61 -7.14
CA GLN A 131 20.00 4.09 -6.13
C GLN A 131 20.23 4.77 -4.79
N THR A 132 19.14 5.12 -4.10
CA THR A 132 19.19 5.69 -2.75
C THR A 132 18.57 4.70 -1.77
N PHE A 133 19.34 4.29 -0.78
CA PHE A 133 18.81 3.58 0.38
C PHE A 133 18.32 4.60 1.39
N VAL A 134 17.01 4.57 1.66
CA VAL A 134 16.39 5.41 2.70
C VAL A 134 16.11 4.55 3.91
N ASN A 135 16.65 4.93 5.06
CA ASN A 135 16.51 4.23 6.33
C ASN A 135 15.80 5.15 7.33
N VAL A 136 14.76 4.65 7.98
CA VAL A 136 14.05 5.38 9.04
C VAL A 136 14.28 4.66 10.36
N TYR A 137 14.81 5.40 11.34
CA TYR A 137 15.09 4.94 12.69
C TYR A 137 14.12 5.60 13.68
N GLU A 138 13.69 4.83 14.67
CA GLU A 138 12.87 5.30 15.78
C GLU A 138 13.31 4.57 17.04
N ASP A 139 13.65 5.34 18.09
CA ASP A 139 14.29 4.87 19.32
C ASP A 139 15.64 4.15 19.09
N GLY A 140 16.36 4.52 18.02
CA GLY A 140 17.65 3.92 17.64
C GLY A 140 17.56 2.58 16.90
N ASP A 141 16.37 2.03 16.72
CA ASP A 141 16.13 0.83 15.93
C ASP A 141 15.74 1.19 14.49
N LEU A 142 16.30 0.48 13.50
CA LEU A 142 15.87 0.57 12.11
C LEU A 142 14.44 0.04 11.98
N ARG A 143 13.49 0.92 11.66
CA ARG A 143 12.07 0.58 11.54
C ARG A 143 11.64 0.33 10.11
N GLN A 144 12.23 1.04 9.15
CA GLN A 144 11.87 0.96 7.74
C GLN A 144 13.08 1.18 6.86
N GLN A 145 13.12 0.45 5.74
CA GLN A 145 14.09 0.66 4.68
C GLN A 145 13.39 0.66 3.33
N TRP A 146 13.72 1.63 2.48
CA TRP A 146 13.27 1.71 1.10
C TRP A 146 14.47 1.85 0.16
N LEU A 147 14.28 1.38 -1.06
CA LEU A 147 15.21 1.60 -2.17
C LEU A 147 14.50 2.53 -3.15
N PHE A 148 15.03 3.73 -3.33
CA PHE A 148 14.61 4.67 -4.35
C PHE A 148 15.49 4.50 -5.58
N ASP A 149 14.86 4.41 -6.74
CA ASP A 149 15.46 4.43 -8.06
C ASP A 149 14.72 5.43 -8.96
N ARG A 150 15.16 5.54 -10.21
CA ARG A 150 14.52 6.46 -11.16
C ARG A 150 13.04 6.11 -11.38
N GLY A 151 12.16 6.89 -10.77
CA GLY A 151 10.71 6.77 -10.90
C GLY A 151 10.03 6.11 -9.71
N SER A 152 10.75 5.93 -8.59
CA SER A 152 10.14 5.54 -7.33
C SER A 152 9.13 6.60 -6.87
N ASP A 153 7.93 6.16 -6.50
CA ASP A 153 6.92 7.02 -5.89
C ASP A 153 7.33 7.40 -4.46
N PRO A 154 6.92 8.59 -3.97
CA PRO A 154 7.12 8.97 -2.57
C PRO A 154 6.61 7.88 -1.62
N GLN A 155 7.37 7.64 -0.56
CA GLN A 155 7.08 6.62 0.44
C GLN A 155 6.66 7.25 1.76
N THR A 156 5.72 6.62 2.47
CA THR A 156 5.21 7.15 3.74
C THR A 156 5.49 6.20 4.88
N TYR A 157 6.23 6.67 5.89
CA TYR A 157 6.42 5.98 7.16
C TYR A 157 5.41 6.48 8.18
N PHE A 158 4.68 5.57 8.81
CA PHE A 158 3.81 5.91 9.94
C PHE A 158 4.55 5.63 11.24
N THR A 159 4.68 6.64 12.10
CA THR A 159 5.46 6.52 13.33
C THR A 159 4.81 5.56 14.33
N GLY A 160 5.60 4.96 15.23
CA GLY A 160 5.11 4.07 16.29
C GLY A 160 4.33 4.80 17.39
N THR A 161 4.17 6.11 17.27
CA THR A 161 3.53 6.99 18.23
C THR A 161 1.99 6.97 18.15
N SER A 162 1.32 7.58 19.13
CA SER A 162 -0.14 7.79 19.08
C SER A 162 -0.56 8.68 17.89
N ALA A 163 0.28 9.64 17.51
CA ALA A 163 0.07 10.45 16.31
C ALA A 163 0.15 9.59 15.05
N GLY A 164 1.06 8.63 15.00
CA GLY A 164 1.18 7.69 13.89
C GLY A 164 -0.01 6.75 13.77
N VAL A 165 -0.51 6.22 14.89
CA VAL A 165 -1.77 5.46 14.89
C VAL A 165 -2.93 6.29 14.34
N LEU A 166 -3.04 7.57 14.73
CA LEU A 166 -4.08 8.45 14.21
C LEU A 166 -3.92 8.72 12.71
N ALA A 167 -2.69 8.89 12.23
CA ALA A 167 -2.39 9.07 10.81
C ALA A 167 -2.73 7.81 9.99
N VAL A 168 -2.42 6.61 10.51
CA VAL A 168 -2.84 5.33 9.92
C VAL A 168 -4.36 5.26 9.83
N MET A 169 -5.07 5.55 10.93
CA MET A 169 -6.54 5.54 10.92
C MET A 169 -7.12 6.54 9.91
N GLY A 170 -6.57 7.76 9.86
CA GLY A 170 -6.97 8.80 8.92
C GLY A 170 -6.76 8.42 7.45
N THR A 171 -5.79 7.57 7.16
CA THR A 171 -5.48 7.10 5.80
C THR A 171 -6.31 5.88 5.42
N PHE A 172 -6.37 4.87 6.29
CA PHE A 172 -6.91 3.56 5.95
C PHE A 172 -8.42 3.42 6.18
N VAL A 173 -9.04 4.16 7.11
CA VAL A 173 -10.51 4.15 7.25
C VAL A 173 -11.20 4.68 5.99
N PRO A 174 -10.83 5.86 5.42
CA PRO A 174 -11.40 6.32 4.16
C PRO A 174 -11.10 5.37 2.99
N SER A 175 -9.90 4.78 2.96
CA SER A 175 -9.53 3.78 1.94
C SER A 175 -10.45 2.56 1.97
N GLY A 176 -10.76 2.03 3.17
CA GLY A 176 -11.72 0.92 3.33
C GLY A 176 -13.15 1.28 2.91
N ILE A 177 -13.62 2.48 3.22
CA ILE A 177 -14.92 2.99 2.74
C ILE A 177 -14.91 3.10 1.21
N HIS A 178 -13.84 3.66 0.65
CA HIS A 178 -13.72 3.83 -0.80
C HIS A 178 -13.73 2.46 -1.50
N HIS A 179 -12.95 1.50 -1.01
CA HIS A 179 -12.87 0.13 -1.53
C HIS A 179 -14.25 -0.52 -1.66
N ILE A 180 -15.07 -0.48 -0.61
CA ILE A 180 -16.39 -1.12 -0.66
C ILE A 180 -17.37 -0.37 -1.58
N MET A 181 -17.23 0.95 -1.70
CA MET A 181 -18.13 1.79 -2.51
C MET A 181 -17.84 1.68 -4.01
N ILE A 182 -16.58 1.52 -4.40
CA ILE A 182 -16.20 1.37 -5.82
C ILE A 182 -16.32 -0.07 -6.31
N GLY A 183 -16.26 -1.06 -5.41
CA GLY A 183 -16.30 -2.48 -5.76
C GLY A 183 -17.71 -2.95 -6.11
N PRO A 184 -18.06 -3.15 -7.39
CA PRO A 184 -19.43 -3.49 -7.77
C PRO A 184 -19.86 -4.85 -7.22
N ASP A 185 -18.94 -5.80 -7.11
CA ASP A 185 -19.15 -7.11 -6.49
C ASP A 185 -19.65 -6.99 -5.06
N HIS A 186 -18.95 -6.17 -4.27
CA HIS A 186 -19.25 -5.96 -2.86
C HIS A 186 -20.62 -5.30 -2.65
N VAL A 187 -20.90 -4.25 -3.41
CA VAL A 187 -22.19 -3.55 -3.34
C VAL A 187 -23.32 -4.50 -3.71
N LEU A 188 -23.16 -5.25 -4.81
CA LEU A 188 -24.19 -6.18 -5.28
C LEU A 188 -24.40 -7.34 -4.31
N PHE A 189 -23.33 -7.85 -3.72
CA PHE A 189 -23.36 -8.87 -2.68
C PHE A 189 -24.14 -8.41 -1.44
N ILE A 190 -23.85 -7.22 -0.91
CA ILE A 190 -24.54 -6.64 0.25
C ILE A 190 -26.02 -6.42 -0.08
N ILE A 191 -26.32 -5.85 -1.26
CA ILE A 191 -27.71 -5.70 -1.74
C ILE A 191 -28.40 -7.06 -1.72
N GLY A 192 -27.79 -8.09 -2.30
CA GLY A 192 -28.29 -9.46 -2.29
C GLY A 192 -28.67 -9.94 -0.89
N LEU A 193 -27.78 -9.81 0.09
CA LEU A 193 -28.01 -10.27 1.46
C LEU A 193 -29.18 -9.57 2.18
N ILE A 194 -29.44 -8.31 1.86
CA ILE A 194 -30.43 -7.47 2.55
C ILE A 194 -31.78 -7.38 1.85
N LEU A 195 -31.92 -7.79 0.58
CA LEU A 195 -33.19 -7.78 -0.16
C LEU A 195 -34.32 -8.51 0.58
N LEU A 196 -34.00 -9.63 1.25
CA LEU A 196 -34.96 -10.39 2.04
C LEU A 196 -35.42 -9.66 3.32
N GLY A 197 -34.69 -8.65 3.75
CA GLY A 197 -34.97 -7.86 4.95
C GLY A 197 -34.59 -8.57 6.25
N GLY A 198 -34.96 -7.95 7.36
CA GLY A 198 -34.63 -8.37 8.71
C GLY A 198 -34.66 -7.19 9.68
N SER A 199 -34.46 -7.45 10.96
CA SER A 199 -34.22 -6.36 11.93
C SER A 199 -32.84 -5.75 11.69
N TRP A 200 -32.68 -4.47 12.04
CA TRP A 200 -31.39 -3.75 11.96
C TRP A 200 -30.24 -4.52 12.63
N ARG A 201 -30.49 -5.07 13.82
CA ARG A 201 -29.53 -5.91 14.54
C ARG A 201 -29.09 -7.12 13.72
N ARG A 202 -30.01 -7.75 12.99
CA ARG A 202 -29.72 -8.93 12.18
C ARG A 202 -28.90 -8.58 10.94
N LEU A 203 -29.22 -7.47 10.28
CA LEU A 203 -28.46 -6.99 9.13
C LEU A 203 -27.04 -6.61 9.53
N ALA A 204 -26.88 -5.93 10.68
CA ALA A 204 -25.57 -5.64 11.25
C ALA A 204 -24.78 -6.93 11.49
N ILE A 205 -25.35 -7.94 12.17
CA ILE A 205 -24.66 -9.22 12.39
C ILE A 205 -24.20 -9.87 11.08
N ILE A 206 -25.02 -9.81 10.02
CA ILE A 206 -24.66 -10.38 8.71
C ILE A 206 -23.45 -9.65 8.10
N VAL A 207 -23.48 -8.32 8.08
CA VAL A 207 -22.38 -7.50 7.56
C VAL A 207 -21.11 -7.68 8.38
N THR A 208 -21.20 -7.59 9.71
CA THR A 208 -20.05 -7.84 10.59
C THR A 208 -19.48 -9.24 10.41
N SER A 209 -20.32 -10.25 10.17
CA SER A 209 -19.84 -11.61 9.88
C SER A 209 -19.00 -11.67 8.60
N PHE A 210 -19.39 -10.94 7.55
CA PHE A 210 -18.58 -10.77 6.35
C PHE A 210 -17.24 -10.11 6.66
N THR A 211 -17.26 -8.98 7.37
CA THR A 211 -16.04 -8.23 7.72
C THR A 211 -15.09 -9.06 8.56
N ILE A 212 -15.58 -9.87 9.50
CA ILE A 212 -14.75 -10.78 10.29
C ILE A 212 -14.08 -11.81 9.38
N GLY A 213 -14.83 -12.46 8.49
CA GLY A 213 -14.25 -13.40 7.53
C GLY A 213 -13.20 -12.73 6.63
N HIS A 214 -13.56 -11.57 6.09
CA HIS A 214 -12.67 -10.75 5.25
C HIS A 214 -11.37 -10.38 5.98
N SER A 215 -11.48 -9.91 7.23
CA SER A 215 -10.35 -9.53 8.09
C SER A 215 -9.38 -10.71 8.28
N VAL A 216 -9.91 -11.92 8.50
CA VAL A 216 -9.08 -13.11 8.69
C VAL A 216 -8.22 -13.36 7.46
N THR A 217 -8.82 -13.43 6.27
CA THR A 217 -8.09 -13.77 5.05
C THR A 217 -7.24 -12.65 4.50
N LEU A 218 -7.66 -11.38 4.70
CA LEU A 218 -6.81 -10.23 4.40
C LEU A 218 -5.55 -10.25 5.29
N SER A 219 -5.70 -10.54 6.58
CA SER A 219 -4.54 -10.65 7.50
C SER A 219 -3.62 -11.80 7.12
N LEU A 220 -4.17 -12.98 6.78
CA LEU A 220 -3.37 -14.12 6.32
C LEU A 220 -2.58 -13.81 5.06
N ALA A 221 -3.16 -13.02 4.15
CA ALA A 221 -2.53 -12.68 2.90
C ALA A 221 -1.52 -11.53 3.05
N ALA A 222 -1.79 -10.55 3.91
CA ALA A 222 -0.87 -9.46 4.23
C ALA A 222 0.37 -9.92 5.02
N LEU A 223 0.24 -11.01 5.80
CA LEU A 223 1.36 -11.66 6.51
C LEU A 223 2.06 -12.73 5.67
N ASP A 224 1.75 -12.83 4.38
CA ASP A 224 2.33 -13.80 3.45
C ASP A 224 2.16 -15.28 3.86
N ILE A 225 1.19 -15.58 4.72
CA ILE A 225 0.91 -16.94 5.21
C ILE A 225 0.16 -17.76 4.15
N VAL A 226 -0.81 -17.15 3.48
CA VAL A 226 -1.61 -17.79 2.43
C VAL A 226 -1.77 -16.85 1.24
N MET A 227 -1.35 -17.31 0.07
CA MET A 227 -1.55 -16.61 -1.19
C MET A 227 -2.36 -17.48 -2.16
N ILE A 228 -3.48 -16.94 -2.64
CA ILE A 228 -4.31 -17.59 -3.65
C ILE A 228 -4.31 -16.71 -4.90
N PRO A 229 -4.02 -17.25 -6.09
CA PRO A 229 -4.02 -16.47 -7.32
C PRO A 229 -5.37 -15.77 -7.59
N ALA A 230 -5.31 -14.54 -8.10
CA ALA A 230 -6.50 -13.76 -8.48
C ALA A 230 -7.41 -14.52 -9.46
N GLY A 231 -6.84 -15.25 -10.42
CA GLY A 231 -7.59 -16.09 -11.36
C GLY A 231 -8.42 -17.22 -10.73
N ILE A 232 -8.24 -17.52 -9.44
CA ILE A 232 -9.09 -18.43 -8.67
C ILE A 232 -10.08 -17.63 -7.80
N ILE A 233 -9.58 -16.59 -7.12
CA ILE A 233 -10.39 -15.82 -6.16
C ILE A 233 -11.47 -14.99 -6.86
N GLU A 234 -11.17 -14.32 -7.97
CA GLU A 234 -12.12 -13.45 -8.65
C GLU A 234 -13.34 -14.21 -9.20
N PRO A 235 -13.20 -15.39 -9.83
CA PRO A 235 -14.35 -16.23 -10.16
C PRO A 235 -15.14 -16.67 -8.91
N LEU A 236 -14.47 -17.04 -7.81
CA LEU A 236 -15.17 -17.45 -6.59
C LEU A 236 -15.97 -16.30 -5.96
N ILE A 237 -15.44 -15.07 -6.03
CA ILE A 237 -16.16 -13.84 -5.65
C ILE A 237 -17.43 -13.72 -6.49
N ALA A 238 -17.33 -13.79 -7.83
CA ALA A 238 -18.49 -13.69 -8.70
C ALA A 238 -19.51 -14.82 -8.46
N LEU A 239 -19.04 -16.05 -8.21
CA LEU A 239 -19.88 -17.20 -7.89
C LEU A 239 -20.64 -17.01 -6.57
N SER A 240 -20.02 -16.38 -5.57
CA SER A 240 -20.68 -16.10 -4.29
C SER A 240 -21.93 -15.21 -4.45
N ILE A 241 -21.89 -14.26 -5.39
CA ILE A 241 -23.02 -13.39 -5.73
C ILE A 241 -24.17 -14.20 -6.33
N VAL A 242 -23.85 -15.15 -7.22
CA VAL A 242 -24.83 -16.09 -7.79
C VAL A 242 -25.49 -16.89 -6.68
N VAL A 243 -24.70 -17.41 -5.74
CA VAL A 243 -25.21 -18.20 -4.60
C VAL A 243 -26.12 -17.36 -3.71
N VAL A 244 -25.79 -16.09 -3.42
CA VAL A 244 -26.68 -15.20 -2.66
C VAL A 244 -27.99 -14.95 -3.40
N GLY A 245 -27.94 -14.67 -4.71
CA GLY A 245 -29.14 -14.49 -5.52
C GLY A 245 -30.03 -15.74 -5.53
N ALA A 246 -29.42 -16.92 -5.64
CA ALA A 246 -30.13 -18.20 -5.58
C ALA A 246 -30.71 -18.50 -4.19
N ASP A 247 -29.95 -18.28 -3.11
CA ASP A 247 -30.41 -18.44 -1.73
C ASP A 247 -31.66 -17.60 -1.47
N ASN A 248 -31.72 -16.38 -2.01
CA ASN A 248 -32.88 -15.52 -1.89
C ASN A 248 -34.16 -16.07 -2.55
N LEU A 249 -34.02 -16.80 -3.67
CA LEU A 249 -35.15 -17.32 -4.44
C LEU A 249 -35.63 -18.69 -3.94
N LEU A 250 -34.71 -19.51 -3.44
CA LEU A 250 -34.96 -20.88 -3.01
C LEU A 250 -35.38 -20.99 -1.53
N ARG A 251 -35.43 -19.85 -0.84
CA ARG A 251 -35.60 -19.82 0.60
C ARG A 251 -36.99 -20.28 1.06
N GLY A 252 -37.01 -21.31 1.91
CA GLY A 252 -38.19 -21.73 2.69
C GLY A 252 -38.14 -21.27 4.16
N ASP A 253 -39.03 -21.81 5.00
CA ASP A 253 -39.15 -21.50 6.45
C ASP A 253 -37.99 -22.04 7.33
N GLY A 254 -36.82 -22.28 6.75
CA GLY A 254 -35.65 -22.83 7.43
C GLY A 254 -34.88 -21.83 8.30
N ARG A 255 -33.81 -22.33 8.94
CA ARG A 255 -32.85 -21.51 9.70
C ARG A 255 -32.22 -20.45 8.81
N ASP A 256 -31.97 -19.26 9.36
CA ASP A 256 -31.26 -18.21 8.64
C ASP A 256 -29.75 -18.41 8.70
N LEU A 257 -29.19 -18.82 7.58
CA LEU A 257 -27.77 -19.09 7.41
C LEU A 257 -27.00 -17.89 6.84
N ARG A 258 -27.65 -16.74 6.61
CA ARG A 258 -27.02 -15.58 5.94
C ARG A 258 -25.75 -15.10 6.63
N ALA A 259 -25.70 -15.11 7.96
CA ALA A 259 -24.49 -14.70 8.68
C ALA A 259 -23.32 -15.67 8.42
N GLY A 260 -23.61 -16.98 8.38
CA GLY A 260 -22.61 -18.00 8.04
C GLY A 260 -22.17 -17.93 6.58
N LEU A 261 -23.11 -17.72 5.65
CA LEU A 261 -22.80 -17.48 4.23
C LEU A 261 -21.95 -16.21 4.07
N ALA A 262 -22.34 -15.11 4.72
CA ALA A 262 -21.60 -13.86 4.71
C ALA A 262 -20.17 -14.03 5.24
N PHE A 263 -19.98 -14.76 6.34
CA PHE A 263 -18.65 -15.10 6.84
C PHE A 263 -17.83 -15.91 5.83
N ALA A 264 -18.40 -16.98 5.27
CA ALA A 264 -17.72 -17.81 4.28
C ALA A 264 -17.32 -17.02 3.03
N PHE A 265 -18.18 -16.11 2.58
CA PHE A 265 -17.89 -15.25 1.45
C PHE A 265 -16.88 -14.15 1.79
N GLY A 266 -16.91 -13.62 3.02
CA GLY A 266 -15.88 -12.72 3.54
C GLY A 266 -14.49 -13.34 3.44
N LEU A 267 -14.34 -14.61 3.83
CA LEU A 267 -13.07 -15.34 3.69
C LEU A 267 -12.58 -15.38 2.22
N ILE A 268 -13.48 -15.54 1.25
CA ILE A 268 -13.08 -15.56 -0.16
C ILE A 268 -12.65 -14.15 -0.61
N HIS A 269 -13.42 -13.13 -0.24
CA HIS A 269 -13.19 -11.76 -0.69
C HIS A 269 -11.90 -11.16 -0.13
N GLY A 270 -11.52 -11.48 1.12
CA GLY A 270 -10.32 -10.92 1.73
C GLY A 270 -9.02 -11.28 1.00
N PHE A 271 -8.99 -12.38 0.25
CA PHE A 271 -7.85 -12.71 -0.61
C PHE A 271 -7.77 -11.85 -1.88
N GLY A 272 -8.88 -11.27 -2.35
CA GLY A 272 -8.92 -10.47 -3.57
C GLY A 272 -8.19 -9.12 -3.46
N PHE A 273 -8.02 -8.62 -2.24
CA PHE A 273 -7.39 -7.32 -1.98
C PHE A 273 -5.94 -7.41 -1.50
N ALA A 274 -5.43 -8.62 -1.28
CA ALA A 274 -4.10 -8.85 -0.71
C ALA A 274 -2.95 -8.28 -1.55
N TYR A 275 -3.12 -8.23 -2.88
CA TYR A 275 -2.10 -7.72 -3.80
C TYR A 275 -1.86 -6.22 -3.63
N VAL A 276 -2.92 -5.45 -3.38
CA VAL A 276 -2.88 -3.99 -3.22
C VAL A 276 -2.19 -3.60 -1.91
N LEU A 277 -2.35 -4.39 -0.84
CA LEU A 277 -1.74 -4.06 0.46
C LEU A 277 -0.21 -4.17 0.46
N ARG A 278 0.36 -5.05 -0.37
CA ARG A 278 1.81 -5.24 -0.46
C ARG A 278 2.53 -4.05 -1.09
N GLU A 279 1.87 -3.35 -2.00
CA GLU A 279 2.43 -2.16 -2.66
C GLU A 279 2.72 -1.03 -1.65
N PHE A 280 2.09 -1.04 -0.48
CA PHE A 280 2.30 -0.02 0.55
C PHE A 280 3.50 -0.27 1.48
N GLY A 281 4.18 -1.43 1.40
CA GLY A 281 5.46 -1.66 2.10
C GLY A 281 5.48 -1.33 3.60
N LEU A 282 4.34 -1.51 4.29
CA LEU A 282 4.13 -0.97 5.64
C LEU A 282 4.97 -1.68 6.71
N PRO A 283 5.57 -0.95 7.66
CA PRO A 283 6.25 -1.56 8.82
C PRO A 283 5.30 -2.44 9.65
N ASP A 284 5.82 -3.52 10.23
CA ASP A 284 5.07 -4.53 11.00
C ASP A 284 4.13 -3.94 12.07
N ALA A 285 4.57 -2.89 12.78
CA ALA A 285 3.78 -2.25 13.83
C ALA A 285 2.59 -1.44 13.28
N SER A 286 2.77 -0.82 12.11
CA SER A 286 1.72 -0.07 11.41
C SER A 286 0.76 -0.98 10.65
N LEU A 287 1.21 -2.18 10.25
CA LEU A 287 0.42 -3.14 9.49
C LEU A 287 -0.86 -3.56 10.25
N ALA A 288 -0.74 -3.88 11.54
CA ALA A 288 -1.89 -4.28 12.35
C ALA A 288 -2.95 -3.17 12.45
N TRP A 289 -2.51 -1.93 12.70
CA TRP A 289 -3.40 -0.77 12.73
C TRP A 289 -3.99 -0.45 11.37
N SER A 290 -3.24 -0.65 10.29
CA SER A 290 -3.69 -0.43 8.91
C SER A 290 -4.77 -1.44 8.52
N LEU A 291 -4.55 -2.73 8.81
CA LEU A 291 -5.53 -3.80 8.60
C LEU A 291 -6.81 -3.56 9.39
N PHE A 292 -6.69 -3.21 10.68
CA PHE A 292 -7.84 -2.88 11.51
C PHE A 292 -8.60 -1.67 10.97
N SER A 293 -7.90 -0.58 10.66
CA SER A 293 -8.49 0.67 10.17
C SER A 293 -9.18 0.49 8.82
N PHE A 294 -8.56 -0.27 7.91
CA PHE A 294 -9.15 -0.61 6.63
C PHE A 294 -10.45 -1.41 6.81
N ASN A 295 -10.45 -2.47 7.61
CA ASN A 295 -11.67 -3.25 7.87
C ASN A 295 -12.74 -2.46 8.62
N LEU A 296 -12.35 -1.53 9.50
CA LEU A 296 -13.28 -0.58 10.11
C LEU A 296 -13.95 0.31 9.06
N GLY A 297 -13.17 0.81 8.10
CA GLY A 297 -13.69 1.55 6.94
C GLY A 297 -14.66 0.72 6.09
N VAL A 298 -14.31 -0.54 5.82
CA VAL A 298 -15.18 -1.50 5.14
C VAL A 298 -16.51 -1.66 5.88
N GLU A 299 -16.50 -1.97 7.18
CA GLU A 299 -17.71 -2.12 8.00
C GLU A 299 -18.58 -0.85 7.95
N ILE A 300 -17.97 0.34 8.07
CA ILE A 300 -18.68 1.63 7.99
C ILE A 300 -19.38 1.78 6.63
N GLY A 301 -18.66 1.54 5.53
CA GLY A 301 -19.24 1.65 4.19
C GLY A 301 -20.35 0.63 3.95
N GLN A 302 -20.18 -0.61 4.41
CA GLN A 302 -21.22 -1.63 4.32
C GLN A 302 -22.47 -1.25 5.12
N LEU A 303 -22.30 -0.78 6.37
CA LEU A 303 -23.42 -0.32 7.19
C LEU A 303 -24.15 0.88 6.57
N ALA A 304 -23.44 1.78 5.88
CA ALA A 304 -24.04 2.88 5.14
C ALA A 304 -24.92 2.36 3.98
N ILE A 305 -24.42 1.40 3.19
CA ILE A 305 -25.21 0.74 2.13
C ILE A 305 -26.45 0.06 2.72
N VAL A 306 -26.29 -0.68 3.82
CA VAL A 306 -27.41 -1.33 4.52
C VAL A 306 -28.43 -0.30 5.00
N ALA A 307 -28.01 0.81 5.60
CA ALA A 307 -28.90 1.87 6.08
C ALA A 307 -29.80 2.40 4.95
N VAL A 308 -29.22 2.68 3.79
CA VAL A 308 -29.95 3.19 2.62
C VAL A 308 -30.89 2.12 2.06
N VAL A 309 -30.38 0.96 1.69
CA VAL A 309 -31.15 -0.06 0.96
C VAL A 309 -32.21 -0.71 1.86
N ALA A 310 -31.86 -1.05 3.11
CA ALA A 310 -32.84 -1.60 4.05
C ALA A 310 -33.90 -0.55 4.43
N GLY A 311 -33.51 0.73 4.54
CA GLY A 311 -34.44 1.84 4.75
C GLY A 311 -35.46 1.99 3.62
N LEU A 312 -34.99 1.96 2.36
CA LEU A 312 -35.85 2.01 1.17
C LEU A 312 -36.78 0.78 1.10
N MET A 313 -36.25 -0.41 1.36
CA MET A 313 -37.05 -1.64 1.40
C MET A 313 -38.09 -1.61 2.53
N LEU A 314 -37.76 -1.04 3.69
CA LEU A 314 -38.70 -0.88 4.79
C LEU A 314 -39.82 0.10 4.41
N LEU A 315 -39.50 1.23 3.78
CA LEU A 315 -40.48 2.18 3.30
C LEU A 315 -41.41 1.55 2.25
N LEU A 316 -40.84 0.79 1.31
CA LEU A 316 -41.61 0.06 0.30
C LEU A 316 -42.52 -0.99 0.93
N ARG A 317 -42.04 -1.76 1.92
CA ARG A 317 -42.84 -2.74 2.66
C ARG A 317 -44.02 -2.08 3.41
N ARG A 318 -43.81 -0.89 3.98
CA ARG A 318 -44.88 -0.11 4.63
C ARG A 318 -45.94 0.36 3.64
N ARG A 319 -45.58 0.61 2.38
CA ARG A 319 -46.50 1.04 1.32
C ARG A 319 -47.22 -0.13 0.65
N SER A 320 -46.48 -1.18 0.30
CA SER A 320 -47.01 -2.36 -0.36
C SER A 320 -46.08 -3.55 -0.15
N GLU A 321 -46.51 -4.49 0.67
CA GLU A 321 -45.78 -5.72 0.93
C GLU A 321 -45.61 -6.56 -0.35
N LYS A 322 -46.61 -6.55 -1.24
CA LYS A 322 -46.54 -7.21 -2.56
C LYS A 322 -45.48 -6.58 -3.45
N ALA A 323 -45.36 -5.25 -3.46
CA ALA A 323 -44.33 -4.57 -4.25
C ALA A 323 -42.93 -4.84 -3.70
N ALA A 324 -42.77 -4.86 -2.38
CA ALA A 324 -41.50 -5.20 -1.75
C ALA A 324 -41.06 -6.64 -2.06
N ARG A 325 -41.99 -7.60 -2.02
CA ARG A 325 -41.71 -8.99 -2.43
C ARG A 325 -41.27 -9.08 -3.89
N HIS A 326 -42.00 -8.47 -4.82
CA HIS A 326 -41.60 -8.46 -6.23
C HIS A 326 -40.24 -7.80 -6.45
N THR A 327 -39.97 -6.69 -5.76
CA THR A 327 -38.68 -5.99 -5.84
C THR A 327 -37.55 -6.87 -5.33
N ALA A 328 -37.76 -7.59 -4.22
CA ALA A 328 -36.76 -8.54 -3.71
C ALA A 328 -36.51 -9.70 -4.69
N THR A 329 -37.56 -10.24 -5.31
CA THR A 329 -37.44 -11.31 -6.31
C THR A 329 -36.70 -10.85 -7.56
N ILE A 330 -37.11 -9.71 -8.15
CA ILE A 330 -36.48 -9.13 -9.35
C ILE A 330 -35.03 -8.75 -9.03
N GLY A 331 -34.78 -8.13 -7.88
CA GLY A 331 -33.45 -7.79 -7.42
C GLY A 331 -32.56 -9.02 -7.26
N SER A 332 -33.09 -10.12 -6.72
CA SER A 332 -32.32 -11.37 -6.56
C SER A 332 -32.00 -12.02 -7.90
N LEU A 333 -32.92 -11.98 -8.86
CA LEU A 333 -32.66 -12.42 -10.24
C LEU A 333 -31.58 -11.55 -10.92
N ALA A 334 -31.63 -10.23 -10.72
CA ALA A 334 -30.63 -9.30 -11.27
C ALA A 334 -29.24 -9.53 -10.65
N VAL A 335 -29.17 -9.69 -9.32
CA VAL A 335 -27.94 -10.04 -8.58
C VAL A 335 -27.35 -11.34 -9.15
N MET A 336 -28.17 -12.37 -9.30
CA MET A 336 -27.75 -13.67 -9.82
C MET A 336 -27.26 -13.58 -11.27
N ALA A 337 -27.96 -12.83 -12.12
CA ALA A 337 -27.58 -12.66 -13.52
C ALA A 337 -26.25 -11.90 -13.68
N ALA A 338 -26.05 -10.82 -12.91
CA ALA A 338 -24.80 -10.06 -12.91
C ALA A 338 -23.63 -10.89 -12.36
N GLY A 339 -23.82 -11.63 -11.27
CA GLY A 339 -22.81 -12.55 -10.75
C GLY A 339 -22.44 -13.65 -11.76
N ALA A 340 -23.42 -14.20 -12.47
CA ALA A 340 -23.17 -15.23 -13.49
C ALA A 340 -22.42 -14.66 -14.70
N TYR A 341 -22.76 -13.44 -15.13
CA TYR A 341 -22.03 -12.72 -16.16
C TYR A 341 -20.55 -12.54 -15.76
N TRP A 342 -20.27 -11.99 -14.57
CA TRP A 342 -18.90 -11.78 -14.11
C TRP A 342 -18.14 -13.08 -13.90
N PHE A 343 -18.81 -14.16 -13.48
CA PHE A 343 -18.19 -15.47 -13.35
C PHE A 343 -17.69 -15.97 -14.71
N VAL A 344 -18.53 -15.90 -15.74
CA VAL A 344 -18.15 -16.29 -17.11
C VAL A 344 -17.03 -15.39 -17.64
N ASP A 345 -17.14 -14.09 -17.42
CA ASP A 345 -16.12 -13.11 -17.81
C ASP A 345 -14.75 -13.47 -17.22
N ARG A 346 -14.70 -13.69 -15.90
CA ARG A 346 -13.44 -13.97 -15.18
C ARG A 346 -12.85 -15.34 -15.47
N VAL A 347 -13.68 -16.34 -15.78
CA VAL A 347 -13.20 -17.70 -16.09
C VAL A 347 -12.66 -17.80 -17.52
N PHE A 348 -13.31 -17.14 -18.48
CA PHE A 348 -13.03 -17.35 -19.90
C PHE A 348 -12.31 -16.20 -20.59
N PHE A 349 -12.36 -14.97 -20.04
CA PHE A 349 -11.90 -13.76 -20.72
C PHE A 349 -10.85 -12.96 -19.94
N ALA A 350 -10.61 -13.25 -18.65
CA ALA A 350 -9.62 -12.54 -17.81
C ALA A 350 -8.14 -12.70 -18.23
N GLY A 351 -7.84 -13.41 -19.32
CA GLY A 351 -6.51 -13.52 -19.91
C GLY A 351 -6.26 -12.66 -21.16
N VAL A 352 -7.19 -11.75 -21.52
CA VAL A 352 -7.15 -10.97 -22.79
C VAL A 352 -7.16 -9.45 -22.57
N GLY A 353 -6.92 -8.98 -21.34
CA GLY A 353 -6.91 -7.55 -20.97
C GLY A 353 -5.52 -6.99 -20.77
#